data_AF-A0A8J6SDQ1-F1
#
_entry.id   AF-A0A8J6SDQ1-F1
#
_cell.length_a   1.000
_cell.length_b   1.000
_cell.length_c   1.000
_cell.angle_alpha   90.00
_cell.angle_beta   90.00
_cell.angle_gamma   90.00
#
_symmetry.space_group_name_H-M   'P 1'
#
loop_
_entity.id
_entity.type
_entity.pdbx_description
1 polymer ?
#
loop_
_entity_poly.entity_id
_entity_poly.type
_entity_poly.pdbx_seq_one_letter_code
_entity_poly.pdbx_strand_id
1 'polypeptide(L)'
;MNNNHSTINYNDCNFHDFSATAPSNYPECDRQTKTNGQNLIIPTETEVWKFLQDECKLDITQISIRPPFDQWWNILHEGSHYATKPLSYLTLWRENGSSGEVPSLDWLSGDGLIKPKDPTPDEWGCRAWCLQVLKYRGWKNPLDCPEYPRNWEGYQTHNPRLWMLNNTTSPSHSFQKNGFEQLKSVGIDVSQSIFRPTKEIKIIGLQPIVGWDFPKSA
;
A
#
# COMPACT_ATOMS: atom_id res chain seq x y z
N MET A 1 39.53 -35.26 -9.34
CA MET A 1 39.43 -34.61 -8.02
C MET A 1 38.11 -33.87 -7.95
N ASN A 2 37.49 -33.99 -6.77
CA ASN A 2 36.17 -33.58 -6.32
C ASN A 2 35.67 -32.14 -6.60
N ASN A 3 34.32 -32.02 -6.46
CA ASN A 3 33.48 -30.88 -6.02
C ASN A 3 33.00 -29.88 -7.09
N ASN A 4 31.80 -29.31 -7.06
CA ASN A 4 30.53 -29.56 -6.36
C ASN A 4 29.46 -28.60 -6.94
N HIS A 5 28.19 -28.96 -6.73
CA HIS A 5 26.99 -28.11 -6.56
C HIS A 5 25.94 -27.97 -7.69
N SER A 6 24.94 -28.84 -7.54
CA SER A 6 23.48 -28.60 -7.44
C SER A 6 22.74 -27.93 -8.60
N THR A 7 22.11 -28.81 -9.37
CA THR A 7 20.96 -28.63 -10.25
C THR A 7 19.70 -28.15 -9.51
N ILE A 8 19.05 -27.10 -10.01
CA ILE A 8 17.61 -26.85 -9.78
C ILE A 8 16.86 -27.47 -10.97
N ASN A 9 15.96 -28.40 -10.68
CA ASN A 9 15.14 -29.10 -11.66
C ASN A 9 13.90 -28.25 -11.97
N TYR A 10 13.79 -27.76 -13.20
CA TYR A 10 12.76 -26.82 -13.67
C TYR A 10 11.44 -27.51 -14.10
N ASN A 11 11.16 -28.72 -13.62
CA ASN A 11 10.16 -29.60 -14.25
C ASN A 11 8.76 -29.67 -13.60
N ASP A 12 8.43 -28.86 -12.59
CA ASP A 12 7.08 -28.92 -11.97
C ASP A 12 6.15 -27.74 -12.31
N CYS A 13 6.52 -26.91 -13.30
CA CYS A 13 5.59 -25.99 -13.94
C CYS A 13 4.90 -26.68 -15.12
N ASN A 14 3.98 -27.61 -14.84
CA ASN A 14 3.11 -28.15 -15.89
C ASN A 14 2.18 -27.03 -16.40
N PHE A 15 2.57 -26.43 -17.51
CA PHE A 15 1.68 -25.70 -18.41
C PHE A 15 0.62 -26.68 -18.90
N HIS A 16 -0.60 -26.56 -18.41
CA HIS A 16 -1.75 -27.26 -18.98
C HIS A 16 -2.53 -26.34 -19.91
N ASP A 17 -2.86 -26.96 -21.03
CA ASP A 17 -3.42 -26.47 -22.27
C ASP A 17 -4.77 -25.74 -22.12
N PHE A 18 -4.97 -24.72 -22.95
CA PHE A 18 -6.17 -23.88 -22.99
C PHE A 18 -7.23 -24.51 -23.90
N SER A 19 -8.26 -25.13 -23.32
CA SER A 19 -9.60 -25.15 -23.93
C SER A 19 -10.66 -25.59 -22.91
N ALA A 20 -11.55 -24.67 -22.52
CA ALA A 20 -12.97 -24.91 -22.25
C ALA A 20 -13.60 -23.69 -21.56
N THR A 21 -14.76 -23.32 -22.10
CA THR A 21 -15.75 -22.36 -21.60
C THR A 21 -15.98 -22.42 -20.09
N ALA A 22 -16.06 -21.25 -19.46
CA ALA A 22 -16.44 -21.09 -18.06
C ALA A 22 -17.85 -21.66 -17.79
N PRO A 23 -18.03 -22.50 -16.76
CA PRO A 23 -19.32 -22.71 -16.15
C PRO A 23 -19.46 -21.84 -14.89
N SER A 24 -20.58 -21.12 -14.83
CA SER A 24 -21.12 -20.53 -13.61
C SER A 24 -21.29 -21.60 -12.54
N ASN A 25 -20.43 -21.57 -11.52
CA ASN A 25 -20.61 -22.16 -10.19
C ASN A 25 -19.30 -21.90 -9.45
N TYR A 26 -19.13 -20.71 -8.88
CA TYR A 26 -18.07 -20.52 -7.89
C TYR A 26 -18.49 -21.32 -6.64
N PRO A 27 -17.79 -22.41 -6.29
CA PRO A 27 -17.92 -22.97 -4.95
C PRO A 27 -17.44 -21.89 -3.98
N GLU A 28 -17.96 -21.85 -2.76
CA GLU A 28 -17.28 -21.15 -1.67
C GLU A 28 -15.84 -21.67 -1.61
N CYS A 29 -14.90 -20.94 -2.24
CA CYS A 29 -13.49 -21.25 -2.12
C CYS A 29 -13.13 -21.02 -0.65
N ASP A 30 -12.56 -22.04 -0.02
CA ASP A 30 -12.04 -22.00 1.34
C ASP A 30 -11.29 -20.67 1.55
N ARG A 31 -11.92 -19.75 2.30
CA ARG A 31 -11.38 -18.41 2.60
C ARG A 31 -10.07 -18.46 3.40
N GLN A 32 -9.70 -19.65 3.87
CA GLN A 32 -8.49 -19.92 4.62
C GLN A 32 -7.58 -20.81 3.78
N THR A 33 -6.36 -20.33 3.53
CA THR A 33 -5.31 -21.17 2.94
C THR A 33 -4.11 -21.24 3.87
N LYS A 34 -3.60 -22.45 4.11
CA LYS A 34 -2.38 -22.66 4.90
C LYS A 34 -1.18 -22.29 4.04
N THR A 35 -0.48 -21.23 4.42
CA THR A 35 0.86 -20.93 3.91
C THR A 35 1.81 -20.92 5.09
N ASN A 36 2.88 -21.72 5.05
CA ASN A 36 3.88 -21.83 6.13
C ASN A 36 3.29 -22.04 7.55
N GLY A 37 2.21 -22.81 7.67
CA GLY A 37 1.56 -23.09 8.96
C GLY A 37 0.68 -21.97 9.52
N GLN A 38 0.53 -20.85 8.81
CA GLN A 38 -0.41 -19.77 9.16
C GLN A 38 -1.66 -19.85 8.26
N ASN A 39 -2.84 -19.74 8.88
CA ASN A 39 -4.10 -19.62 8.17
C ASN A 39 -4.25 -18.15 7.71
N LEU A 40 -3.92 -17.86 6.45
CA LEU A 40 -4.16 -16.54 5.87
C LEU A 40 -5.58 -16.44 5.31
N ILE A 41 -6.19 -15.27 5.47
CA ILE A 41 -7.56 -14.97 5.09
C ILE A 41 -7.57 -14.09 3.84
N ILE A 42 -8.40 -14.42 2.85
CA ILE A 42 -8.73 -13.48 1.77
C ILE A 42 -9.82 -12.54 2.30
N PRO A 43 -9.55 -11.23 2.52
CA PRO A 43 -10.55 -10.33 3.06
C PRO A 43 -11.58 -9.96 1.99
N THR A 44 -12.77 -9.61 2.45
CA THR A 44 -13.81 -8.97 1.65
C THR A 44 -13.59 -7.46 1.59
N GLU A 45 -14.14 -6.80 0.58
CA GLU A 45 -14.14 -5.34 0.45
C GLU A 45 -14.69 -4.65 1.71
N THR A 46 -15.79 -5.17 2.27
CA THR A 46 -16.40 -4.68 3.51
C THR A 46 -15.44 -4.77 4.71
N GLU A 47 -14.66 -5.84 4.82
CA GLU A 47 -13.67 -5.98 5.90
C GLU A 47 -12.51 -4.99 5.75
N VAL A 48 -12.08 -4.72 4.53
CA VAL A 48 -11.07 -3.68 4.26
C VAL A 48 -11.62 -2.30 4.61
N TRP A 49 -12.85 -1.97 4.18
CA TRP A 49 -13.48 -0.69 4.53
C TRP A 49 -13.64 -0.49 6.03
N LYS A 50 -14.13 -1.51 6.75
CA LYS A 50 -14.22 -1.46 8.22
C LYS A 50 -12.87 -1.25 8.87
N PHE A 51 -11.83 -1.94 8.40
CA PHE A 51 -10.47 -1.72 8.91
C PHE A 51 -10.00 -0.27 8.69
N LEU A 52 -10.19 0.28 7.49
CA LEU A 52 -9.82 1.66 7.17
C LEU A 52 -10.60 2.68 8.03
N GLN A 53 -11.90 2.46 8.22
CA GLN A 53 -12.76 3.34 9.01
C GLN A 53 -12.50 3.23 10.52
N ASP A 54 -12.49 2.01 11.05
CA ASP A 54 -12.55 1.76 12.49
C ASP A 54 -11.17 1.70 13.14
N GLU A 55 -10.17 1.17 12.46
CA GLU A 55 -8.81 1.02 13.02
C GLU A 55 -7.88 2.12 12.51
N CYS A 56 -7.93 2.44 11.22
CA CYS A 56 -7.14 3.54 10.67
C CYS A 56 -7.79 4.91 10.90
N LYS A 57 -9.04 4.97 11.36
CA LYS A 57 -9.79 6.21 11.62
C LYS A 57 -9.87 7.13 10.40
N LEU A 58 -9.96 6.54 9.21
CA LEU A 58 -10.09 7.29 7.97
C LEU A 58 -11.54 7.67 7.69
N ASP A 59 -11.71 8.86 7.12
CA ASP A 59 -12.96 9.21 6.47
C ASP A 59 -13.01 8.54 5.09
N ILE A 60 -13.68 7.39 5.03
CA ILE A 60 -13.76 6.56 3.83
C ILE A 60 -14.51 7.24 2.68
N THR A 61 -15.33 8.27 2.96
CA THR A 61 -16.04 9.03 1.92
C THR A 61 -15.10 9.84 1.02
N GLN A 62 -13.85 10.02 1.48
CA GLN A 62 -12.83 10.80 0.80
C GLN A 62 -11.86 9.94 -0.02
N ILE A 63 -11.94 8.61 0.08
CA ILE A 63 -11.05 7.68 -0.62
C ILE A 63 -11.57 7.51 -2.04
N SER A 64 -10.76 7.91 -3.03
CA SER A 64 -11.10 7.72 -4.43
C SER A 64 -10.73 6.30 -4.87
N ILE A 65 -11.70 5.56 -5.39
CA ILE A 65 -11.47 4.29 -6.09
C ILE A 65 -11.96 4.49 -7.52
N ARG A 66 -11.08 4.27 -8.49
CA ARG A 66 -11.39 4.44 -9.91
C ARG A 66 -11.54 3.07 -10.58
N PRO A 67 -12.58 2.84 -11.39
CA PRO A 67 -12.63 1.65 -12.24
C PRO A 67 -11.39 1.54 -13.14
N PRO A 68 -10.89 0.31 -13.43
CA PRO A 68 -11.47 -1.01 -13.17
C PRO A 68 -11.14 -1.61 -11.77
N PHE A 69 -10.71 -0.78 -10.82
CA PHE A 69 -10.03 -1.20 -9.59
C PHE A 69 -10.96 -1.36 -8.38
N ASP A 70 -12.09 -2.06 -8.52
CA ASP A 70 -13.08 -2.18 -7.43
C ASP A 70 -12.83 -3.37 -6.48
N GLN A 71 -11.66 -4.02 -6.54
CA GLN A 71 -11.35 -5.16 -5.68
C GLN A 71 -10.76 -4.75 -4.31
N TRP A 72 -10.86 -5.64 -3.31
CA TRP A 72 -10.42 -5.40 -1.93
C TRP A 72 -8.98 -4.89 -1.80
N TRP A 73 -8.07 -5.36 -2.65
CA TRP A 73 -6.68 -4.96 -2.63
C TRP A 73 -6.46 -3.53 -3.13
N ASN A 74 -7.30 -3.05 -4.04
CA ASN A 74 -7.24 -1.66 -4.47
C ASN A 74 -7.83 -0.76 -3.39
N ILE A 75 -8.93 -1.14 -2.73
CA ILE A 75 -9.45 -0.41 -1.56
C ILE A 75 -8.33 -0.23 -0.52
N LEU A 76 -7.55 -1.29 -0.26
CA LEU A 76 -6.43 -1.25 0.68
C LEU A 76 -5.31 -0.30 0.20
N HIS A 77 -4.93 -0.38 -1.07
CA HIS A 77 -3.88 0.46 -1.65
C HIS A 77 -4.30 1.94 -1.71
N GLU A 78 -5.51 2.24 -2.19
CA GLU A 78 -6.05 3.60 -2.20
C GLU A 78 -6.16 4.16 -0.77
N GLY A 79 -6.68 3.36 0.17
CA GLY A 79 -6.71 3.73 1.59
C GLY A 79 -5.32 4.03 2.17
N SER A 80 -4.26 3.36 1.69
CA SER A 80 -2.89 3.58 2.16
C SER A 80 -2.35 4.98 1.83
N HIS A 81 -2.76 5.57 0.71
CA HIS A 81 -2.40 6.95 0.34
C HIS A 81 -2.95 7.97 1.33
N TYR A 82 -4.07 7.67 2.00
CA TYR A 82 -4.61 8.50 3.06
C TYR A 82 -3.99 8.13 4.40
N ALA A 83 -3.93 6.83 4.71
CA ALA A 83 -3.42 6.29 5.96
C ALA A 83 -2.00 6.76 6.29
N THR A 84 -1.15 6.88 5.27
CA THR A 84 0.27 7.24 5.43
C THR A 84 0.54 8.74 5.54
N LYS A 85 -0.48 9.59 5.40
CA LYS A 85 -0.35 11.06 5.43
C LYS A 85 -0.94 11.64 6.72
N PRO A 86 -0.27 12.59 7.40
CA PRO A 86 -0.82 13.21 8.60
C PRO A 86 -2.06 14.06 8.29
N LEU A 87 -2.85 14.38 9.32
CA LEU A 87 -4.14 15.07 9.10
C LEU A 87 -3.94 16.46 8.49
N SER A 88 -2.91 17.19 8.93
CA SER A 88 -2.54 18.50 8.37
C SER A 88 -2.28 18.45 6.86
N TYR A 89 -1.59 17.40 6.38
CA TYR A 89 -1.35 17.17 4.95
C TYR A 89 -2.65 16.93 4.19
N LEU A 90 -3.53 16.08 4.73
CA LEU A 90 -4.82 15.78 4.09
C LEU A 90 -5.72 17.00 4.02
N THR A 91 -5.74 17.84 5.06
CA THR A 91 -6.46 19.13 5.03
C THR A 91 -5.91 20.04 3.94
N LEU A 92 -4.58 20.22 3.90
CA LEU A 92 -3.95 21.06 2.88
C LEU A 92 -4.21 20.53 1.48
N TRP A 93 -4.12 19.23 1.26
CA TRP A 93 -4.39 18.59 -0.03
C TRP A 93 -5.86 18.77 -0.45
N ARG A 94 -6.83 18.70 0.45
CA ARG A 94 -8.24 18.93 0.09
C ARG A 94 -8.51 20.34 -0.42
N GLU A 95 -7.80 21.32 0.12
CA GLU A 95 -7.96 22.72 -0.29
C GLU A 95 -7.30 23.03 -1.65
N ASN A 96 -6.37 22.19 -2.10
CA ASN A 96 -5.36 22.57 -3.09
C ASN A 96 -5.06 21.51 -4.16
N GLY A 97 -5.43 20.25 -3.90
CA GLY A 97 -5.17 19.11 -4.76
C GLY A 97 -6.21 18.95 -5.86
N SER A 98 -5.94 18.03 -6.79
CA SER A 98 -6.86 17.69 -7.86
C SER A 98 -8.01 16.83 -7.34
N SER A 99 -9.24 17.23 -7.63
CA SER A 99 -10.42 16.42 -7.34
C SER A 99 -10.32 15.04 -7.98
N GLY A 100 -10.49 14.00 -7.17
CA GLY A 100 -10.51 12.60 -7.60
C GLY A 100 -9.13 11.93 -7.68
N GLU A 101 -8.03 12.61 -7.36
CA GLU A 101 -6.71 11.98 -7.20
C GLU A 101 -6.49 11.52 -5.75
N VAL A 102 -5.42 10.77 -5.51
CA VAL A 102 -4.97 10.44 -4.15
C VAL A 102 -4.16 11.58 -3.55
N PRO A 103 -4.02 11.65 -2.21
CA PRO A 103 -3.21 12.66 -1.54
C PRO A 103 -1.76 12.70 -2.05
N SER A 104 -1.50 13.68 -2.91
CA SER A 104 -0.18 14.10 -3.31
C SER A 104 -0.13 15.62 -3.28
N LEU A 105 0.76 16.13 -2.45
CA LEU A 105 1.12 17.54 -2.41
C LEU A 105 2.30 17.82 -3.33
N ASP A 106 2.61 17.02 -4.36
CA ASP A 106 3.67 17.28 -5.37
C ASP A 106 3.49 18.60 -6.18
N TRP A 107 2.54 19.41 -5.74
CA TRP A 107 2.65 20.84 -5.47
C TRP A 107 1.75 21.63 -6.42
N LEU A 108 0.68 22.23 -5.87
CA LEU A 108 -0.09 23.36 -6.42
C LEU A 108 0.56 23.99 -7.67
N SER A 109 -0.02 23.71 -8.82
CA SER A 109 0.55 24.05 -10.13
C SER A 109 0.18 25.48 -10.53
N GLY A 110 1.17 26.37 -10.69
CA GLY A 110 0.89 27.66 -11.32
C GLY A 110 2.05 28.65 -11.56
N ASP A 111 3.03 28.77 -10.66
CA ASP A 111 3.61 30.12 -10.44
C ASP A 111 5.13 30.19 -10.14
N GLY A 112 5.90 29.14 -10.45
CA GLY A 112 7.37 29.24 -10.55
C GLY A 112 8.15 29.33 -9.23
N LEU A 113 7.55 28.98 -8.10
CA LEU A 113 8.22 28.91 -6.80
C LEU A 113 9.07 27.63 -6.65
N ILE A 114 10.22 27.73 -5.96
CA ILE A 114 11.00 26.58 -5.47
C ILE A 114 10.12 25.83 -4.49
N LYS A 115 9.74 24.61 -4.87
CA LYS A 115 8.81 23.82 -4.09
C LYS A 115 9.57 22.88 -3.14
N PRO A 116 9.11 22.77 -1.89
CA PRO A 116 9.79 22.00 -0.87
C PRO A 116 9.47 20.51 -0.98
N LYS A 117 10.50 19.67 -0.99
CA LYS A 117 10.41 18.20 -1.13
C LYS A 117 9.40 17.63 -0.12
N ASP A 118 8.42 16.84 -0.60
CA ASP A 118 7.46 16.14 0.26
C ASP A 118 8.20 15.12 1.15
N PRO A 119 8.18 15.27 2.48
CA PRO A 119 8.84 14.35 3.39
C PRO A 119 7.96 13.15 3.78
N THR A 120 6.70 13.10 3.32
CA THR A 120 5.76 12.02 3.66
C THR A 120 5.97 10.79 2.78
N PRO A 121 5.48 9.61 3.21
CA PRO A 121 5.63 8.40 2.42
C PRO A 121 5.05 8.55 1.01
N ASP A 122 5.81 8.18 0.01
CA ASP A 122 5.36 8.14 -1.39
C ASP A 122 4.68 6.79 -1.69
N GLU A 123 4.48 6.51 -2.96
CA GLU A 123 3.91 5.24 -3.45
C GLU A 123 4.66 4.01 -2.89
N TRP A 124 5.97 4.07 -2.65
CA TRP A 124 6.71 2.94 -2.08
C TRP A 124 6.47 2.78 -0.58
N GLY A 125 6.27 3.89 0.14
CA GLY A 125 5.79 3.87 1.51
C GLY A 125 4.37 3.30 1.63
N CYS A 126 3.49 3.66 0.70
CA CYS A 126 2.12 3.12 0.61
C CYS A 126 2.12 1.60 0.42
N ARG A 127 2.98 1.07 -0.47
CA ARG A 127 3.19 -0.38 -0.64
C ARG A 127 3.71 -1.05 0.63
N ALA A 128 4.72 -0.46 1.26
CA ALA A 128 5.27 -0.96 2.51
C ALA A 128 4.19 -1.06 3.60
N TRP A 129 3.31 -0.05 3.67
CA TRP A 129 2.20 -0.03 4.62
C TRP A 129 1.21 -1.16 4.34
N CYS A 130 0.81 -1.35 3.08
CA CYS A 130 -0.08 -2.44 2.68
C CYS A 130 0.48 -3.80 3.08
N LEU A 131 1.77 -4.05 2.80
CA LEU A 131 2.44 -5.31 3.16
C LEU A 131 2.48 -5.54 4.68
N GLN A 132 2.70 -4.50 5.48
CA GLN A 132 2.65 -4.62 6.94
C GLN A 132 1.23 -4.90 7.43
N VAL A 133 0.20 -4.27 6.84
CA VAL A 133 -1.21 -4.50 7.19
C VAL A 133 -1.62 -5.93 6.86
N LEU A 134 -1.27 -6.44 5.68
CA LEU A 134 -1.53 -7.84 5.31
C LEU A 134 -0.97 -8.79 6.37
N LYS A 135 0.28 -8.57 6.77
CA LYS A 135 0.94 -9.37 7.81
C LYS A 135 0.23 -9.24 9.17
N TYR A 136 -0.08 -8.03 9.61
CA TYR A 136 -0.72 -7.76 10.89
C TYR A 136 -2.12 -8.40 10.98
N ARG A 137 -2.89 -8.33 9.90
CA ARG A 137 -4.25 -8.87 9.82
C ARG A 137 -4.31 -10.37 9.54
N GLY A 138 -3.18 -11.00 9.20
CA GLY A 138 -3.17 -12.36 8.66
C GLY A 138 -3.92 -12.45 7.34
N TRP A 139 -3.91 -11.38 6.54
CA TRP A 139 -4.53 -11.37 5.22
C TRP A 139 -3.58 -11.89 4.15
N LYS A 140 -4.15 -12.55 3.16
CA LYS A 140 -3.41 -13.12 2.04
C LYS A 140 -2.90 -12.02 1.12
N ASN A 141 -1.69 -12.19 0.59
CA ASN A 141 -1.17 -11.29 -0.43
C ASN A 141 -1.98 -11.47 -1.73
N PRO A 142 -2.40 -10.39 -2.41
CA PRO A 142 -3.16 -10.49 -3.66
C PRO A 142 -2.49 -11.37 -4.72
N LEU A 143 -1.16 -11.38 -4.82
CA LEU A 143 -0.43 -12.22 -5.79
C LEU A 143 -0.66 -13.73 -5.56
N ASP A 144 -1.00 -14.12 -4.33
CA ASP A 144 -1.27 -15.49 -3.94
C ASP A 144 -2.76 -15.84 -4.03
N CYS A 145 -3.63 -14.87 -4.34
CA CYS A 145 -5.05 -15.08 -4.53
C CYS A 145 -5.36 -15.71 -5.90
N PRO A 146 -6.31 -16.67 -5.97
CA PRO A 146 -6.78 -17.22 -7.24
C PRO A 146 -7.42 -16.17 -8.16
N GLU A 147 -8.15 -15.22 -7.59
CA GLU A 147 -8.90 -14.17 -8.30
C GLU A 147 -8.02 -13.03 -8.82
N TYR A 148 -6.75 -12.95 -8.40
CA TYR A 148 -5.85 -11.90 -8.86
C TYR A 148 -5.46 -12.14 -10.32
N PRO A 149 -5.65 -11.15 -11.21
CA PRO A 149 -5.49 -11.39 -12.63
C PRO A 149 -4.00 -11.55 -12.99
N ARG A 150 -3.65 -12.73 -13.51
CA ARG A 150 -2.26 -13.12 -13.84
C ARG A 150 -1.91 -13.02 -15.32
N ASN A 151 -2.86 -12.60 -16.16
CA ASN A 151 -2.62 -12.35 -17.57
C ASN A 151 -1.94 -10.98 -17.79
N TRP A 152 -1.36 -10.76 -18.97
CA TRP A 152 -0.65 -9.52 -19.29
C TRP A 152 -1.50 -8.25 -19.09
N GLU A 153 -2.78 -8.32 -19.46
CA GLU A 153 -3.75 -7.23 -19.26
C GLU A 153 -4.02 -6.96 -17.77
N GLY A 154 -4.14 -8.02 -16.96
CA GLY A 154 -4.20 -7.96 -15.50
C GLY A 154 -2.95 -7.37 -14.87
N TYR A 155 -1.78 -7.74 -15.37
CA TYR A 155 -0.49 -7.19 -14.94
C TYR A 155 -0.37 -5.69 -15.21
N GLN A 156 -0.86 -5.24 -16.38
CA GLN A 156 -0.86 -3.82 -16.76
C GLN A 156 -1.84 -2.99 -15.93
N THR A 157 -3.00 -3.58 -15.61
CA THR A 157 -4.06 -2.89 -14.87
C THR A 157 -3.79 -2.90 -13.36
N HIS A 158 -3.44 -4.04 -12.76
CA HIS A 158 -3.39 -4.20 -11.28
C HIS A 158 -1.97 -4.11 -10.70
N ASN A 159 -0.96 -3.92 -11.55
CA ASN A 159 0.45 -3.69 -11.20
C ASN A 159 0.97 -4.57 -10.04
N PRO A 160 1.35 -5.84 -10.29
CA PRO A 160 1.74 -6.79 -9.23
C PRO A 160 2.94 -6.33 -8.39
N ARG A 161 3.70 -5.35 -8.88
CA ARG A 161 4.80 -4.70 -8.16
C ARG A 161 4.36 -4.05 -6.85
N LEU A 162 3.09 -3.65 -6.73
CA LEU A 162 2.50 -3.12 -5.50
C LEU A 162 2.66 -4.10 -4.32
N TRP A 163 2.57 -5.39 -4.62
CA TRP A 163 2.43 -6.46 -3.63
C TRP A 163 3.71 -7.29 -3.45
N MET A 164 4.82 -6.88 -4.08
CA MET A 164 6.11 -7.54 -3.99
C MET A 164 6.98 -6.90 -2.89
N LEU A 165 7.43 -7.69 -1.92
CA LEU A 165 8.25 -7.21 -0.79
C LEU A 165 9.54 -6.51 -1.22
N ASN A 166 10.19 -7.02 -2.27
CA ASN A 166 11.41 -6.46 -2.82
C ASN A 166 11.19 -5.19 -3.65
N ASN A 167 9.95 -4.71 -3.81
CA ASN A 167 9.61 -3.54 -4.61
C ASN A 167 9.00 -2.38 -3.79
N THR A 168 9.65 -2.12 -2.66
CA THR A 168 9.31 -1.06 -1.70
C THR A 168 10.41 0.00 -1.60
N THR A 169 11.29 0.12 -2.61
CA THR A 169 12.35 1.12 -2.64
C THR A 169 12.11 2.16 -3.73
N SER A 170 11.91 3.41 -3.32
CA SER A 170 11.74 4.56 -4.19
C SER A 170 13.06 4.98 -4.84
N PRO A 171 13.09 5.19 -6.17
CA PRO A 171 14.27 5.69 -6.86
C PRO A 171 14.52 7.18 -6.60
N SER A 172 13.46 7.94 -6.27
CA SER A 172 13.44 9.41 -6.29
C SER A 172 13.08 10.06 -4.95
N HIS A 173 12.63 9.29 -3.94
CA HIS A 173 12.27 9.89 -2.65
C HIS A 173 13.46 10.61 -2.02
N SER A 174 13.22 11.87 -1.63
CA SER A 174 14.30 12.80 -1.30
C SER A 174 14.93 12.60 0.08
N PHE A 175 14.22 11.93 1.00
CA PHE A 175 14.65 11.75 2.38
C PHE A 175 14.96 10.28 2.71
N GLN A 176 13.99 9.40 2.50
CA GLN A 176 14.07 7.96 2.76
C GLN A 176 13.70 7.16 1.50
N LYS A 177 14.65 6.42 0.90
CA LYS A 177 14.35 5.61 -0.29
C LYS A 177 13.53 4.36 0.02
N ASN A 178 13.79 3.71 1.15
CA ASN A 178 13.07 2.50 1.53
C ASN A 178 11.70 2.86 2.15
N GLY A 179 10.62 2.27 1.65
CA GLY A 179 9.25 2.54 2.08
C GLY A 179 9.00 2.20 3.55
N PHE A 180 9.59 1.12 4.08
CA PHE A 180 9.46 0.81 5.52
C PHE A 180 10.14 1.87 6.40
N GLU A 181 11.28 2.40 5.95
CA GLU A 181 11.93 3.52 6.65
C GLU A 181 11.14 4.83 6.50
N GLN A 182 10.43 5.05 5.38
CA GLN A 182 9.48 6.16 5.26
C GLN A 182 8.38 6.06 6.33
N LEU A 183 7.75 4.89 6.52
CA LEU A 183 6.74 4.69 7.56
C LEU A 183 7.28 4.99 8.96
N LYS A 184 8.44 4.44 9.30
CA LYS A 184 9.11 4.70 10.57
C LYS A 184 9.45 6.19 10.75
N SER A 185 9.84 6.86 9.67
CA SER A 185 10.18 8.28 9.70
C SER A 185 9.00 9.16 10.11
N VAL A 186 7.76 8.78 9.74
CA VAL A 186 6.52 9.47 10.16
C VAL A 186 5.86 8.85 11.39
N GLY A 187 6.51 7.86 12.01
CA GLY A 187 6.08 7.23 13.26
C GLY A 187 4.88 6.30 13.10
N ILE A 188 4.74 5.66 11.94
CA ILE A 188 3.84 4.52 11.74
C ILE A 188 4.55 3.25 12.23
N ASP A 189 3.85 2.45 13.03
CA ASP A 189 4.28 1.12 13.46
C ASP A 189 3.07 0.18 13.51
N VAL A 190 2.83 -0.50 12.38
CA VAL A 190 1.70 -1.41 12.21
C VAL A 190 1.78 -2.59 13.19
N SER A 191 2.98 -3.00 13.62
CA SER A 191 3.14 -4.10 14.59
C SER A 191 2.61 -3.76 15.98
N GLN A 192 2.54 -2.46 16.30
CA GLN A 192 1.98 -1.91 17.53
C GLN A 192 0.59 -1.30 17.30
N SER A 193 -0.09 -1.67 16.21
CA SER A 193 -1.41 -1.14 15.83
C SER A 193 -1.43 0.38 15.59
N ILE A 194 -0.28 0.97 15.25
CA ILE A 194 -0.16 2.39 14.88
C ILE A 194 -0.17 2.50 13.35
N PHE A 195 -1.36 2.61 12.77
CA PHE A 195 -1.56 2.61 11.31
C PHE A 195 -1.42 3.99 10.64
N ARG A 196 -1.32 5.05 11.44
CA ARG A 196 -1.36 6.46 11.03
C ARG A 196 -0.08 7.17 11.48
N PRO A 197 0.38 8.22 10.78
CA PRO A 197 1.48 9.06 11.25
C PRO A 197 1.19 9.58 12.66
N THR A 198 2.18 9.39 13.53
CA THR A 198 2.22 10.01 14.86
C THR A 198 3.03 11.30 14.86
N LYS A 199 3.66 11.61 13.72
CA LYS A 199 4.39 12.84 13.48
C LYS A 199 3.65 13.70 12.47
N GLU A 200 3.56 14.99 12.78
CA GLU A 200 2.97 16.00 11.91
C GLU A 200 4.02 16.62 10.99
N ILE A 201 3.57 17.16 9.85
CA ILE A 201 4.42 17.99 9.00
C ILE A 201 4.39 19.40 9.58
N LYS A 202 5.57 19.90 9.96
CA LYS A 202 5.72 21.32 10.29
C LYS A 202 6.14 22.08 9.05
N ILE A 203 5.39 23.13 8.73
CA ILE A 203 5.74 24.11 7.70
C ILE A 203 6.41 25.30 8.41
N ILE A 204 7.72 25.48 8.23
CA ILE A 204 8.48 26.60 8.82
C ILE A 204 8.86 27.55 7.68
N GLY A 205 8.11 28.65 7.53
CA GLY A 205 8.20 29.52 6.34
C GLY A 205 7.66 28.81 5.08
N LEU A 206 8.10 29.20 3.88
CA LEU A 206 7.75 28.49 2.63
C LEU A 206 8.41 27.09 2.51
N GLN A 207 8.95 26.53 3.60
CA GLN A 207 9.62 25.23 3.63
C GLN A 207 9.07 24.34 4.77
N PRO A 208 8.38 23.23 4.49
CA PRO A 208 8.22 22.12 5.42
C PRO A 208 9.59 21.58 5.83
N ILE A 209 9.88 21.76 7.11
CA ILE A 209 10.99 21.12 7.81
C ILE A 209 10.33 20.27 8.89
N VAL A 210 10.62 18.97 8.91
CA VAL A 210 10.17 18.07 9.99
C VAL A 210 10.77 18.57 11.32
N GLY A 211 9.94 19.17 12.16
CA GLY A 211 10.32 19.64 13.49
C GLY A 211 9.53 18.91 14.57
N TRP A 212 10.15 18.70 15.73
CA TRP A 212 9.56 18.04 16.90
C TRP A 212 9.16 19.12 17.91
N ASP A 213 7.94 19.08 18.44
CA ASP A 213 7.68 19.73 19.74
C ASP A 213 7.54 18.61 20.76
N PHE A 214 8.43 18.59 21.76
CA PHE A 214 8.16 17.84 22.98
C PHE A 214 7.03 18.58 23.71
N PRO A 215 6.06 17.88 24.31
CA PRO A 215 5.11 18.52 25.21
C PRO A 215 5.91 19.29 26.27
N LYS A 216 5.63 20.58 26.40
CA LYS A 216 6.11 21.34 27.55
C LYS A 216 5.54 20.64 28.78
N SER A 217 6.42 20.03 29.57
CA SER A 217 6.07 19.59 30.91
C SER A 217 5.56 20.80 31.70
N ALA A 218 4.34 20.64 32.23
CA ALA A 218 3.64 21.41 33.26
C ALA A 218 3.88 22.93 33.32
#